data_AF-A0A956QJ61-F1
#
_entry.id   AF-A0A956QJ61-F1
#
_cell.length_a   1.000
_cell.length_b   1.000
_cell.length_c   1.000
_cell.angle_alpha   90.00
_cell.angle_beta   90.00
_cell.angle_gamma   90.00
#
_symmetry.space_group_name_H-M   'P 1'
#
loop_
_entity.id
_entity.type
_entity.pdbx_description
1 polymer ?
#
loop_
_entity_poly.entity_id
_entity_poly.type
_entity_poly.pdbx_seq_one_letter_code
_entity_poly.pdbx_strand_id
1 'polypeptide(L)'
;MNTLAANLVRFGKSFRSEPKASLTAPESLVGPEPKDYTVLVYADGRDGLAPSTLRALNELEAVGSSERVNLVAQVTSQASLRDRHLAQLGAMPTRTYYLQHDESEHVTSPVVREQSQASLEDFVRWGVEKFPAKHYVLIIKQHGMGFSASGKAPMSARQMNAQLERALGDKKLDVIAMDSCQMMQTEVGYQLRGRAEVLTGSPESIWAREYPYRTLAGSIERLAQLPAESQTGARLGQIITRIHEKEVPQGIQTAVDLGAMQKFGGSLQELVDTIVDHKVSPERVYTQLMRSQSLDPGHMDSISYNFRDLGSFLKGLHQDEQLPDQVRAKAAEARQNLQHTTLAHYISDKWKSVKTSTGPTAYLPWAHPGQASLDSYQNLDFARDTGWDKLIDYVFSGAPQPEKSTGSPLSPAKLALRTYKQFIAPYDSSACPYTPSCSQYAREAVETHGLIEGGQHALMRLVGCSGPGGGGADPVPPAHRDDHAHHHHHH
;
A
#
# COMPACT_ATOMS: atom_id res chain seq x y z
N MET A 1 -17.23 15.57 22.71
CA MET A 1 -16.56 16.16 21.54
C MET A 1 -16.00 15.01 20.71
N ASN A 2 -16.35 14.93 19.41
CA ASN A 2 -15.89 13.84 18.54
C ASN A 2 -14.36 13.79 18.50
N THR A 3 -13.79 12.59 18.60
CA THR A 3 -12.35 12.28 18.56
C THR A 3 -11.63 12.96 17.39
N LEU A 4 -12.32 13.11 16.25
CA LEU A 4 -11.82 13.85 15.08
C LEU A 4 -11.53 15.34 15.37
N ALA A 5 -12.41 16.04 16.11
CA ALA A 5 -12.24 17.46 16.41
C ALA A 5 -11.12 17.69 17.43
N ALA A 6 -11.01 16.81 18.43
CA ALA A 6 -9.89 16.82 19.38
C ALA A 6 -8.55 16.53 18.67
N ASN A 7 -8.54 15.56 17.74
CA ASN A 7 -7.37 15.21 16.94
C ASN A 7 -6.95 16.30 15.94
N LEU A 8 -7.88 17.11 15.43
CA LEU A 8 -7.61 18.26 14.57
C LEU A 8 -7.05 19.46 15.37
N VAL A 9 -7.54 19.67 16.60
CA VAL A 9 -7.06 20.75 17.48
C VAL A 9 -5.66 20.45 18.04
N ARG A 10 -5.40 19.20 18.49
CA ARG A 10 -4.05 18.75 18.88
C ARG A 10 -3.05 18.85 17.73
N PHE A 11 -3.47 18.41 16.54
CA PHE A 11 -2.67 18.48 15.32
C PHE A 11 -2.15 19.89 15.05
N GLY A 12 -3.02 20.92 15.04
CA GLY A 12 -2.64 22.30 14.75
C GLY A 12 -1.64 22.95 15.72
N LYS A 13 -1.36 22.35 16.88
CA LYS A 13 -0.42 22.87 17.89
C LYS A 13 0.93 22.17 17.90
N SER A 14 1.00 20.88 17.52
CA SER A 14 2.28 20.15 17.39
C SER A 14 3.26 20.80 16.40
N PHE A 15 2.74 21.57 15.44
CA PHE A 15 3.50 22.34 14.44
C PHE A 15 3.98 23.73 14.91
N ARG A 16 3.70 24.12 16.16
CA ARG A 16 3.90 25.51 16.63
C ARG A 16 5.08 25.69 17.58
N SER A 17 5.82 24.64 17.92
CA SER A 17 7.07 24.75 18.69
C SER A 17 8.20 23.97 18.02
N GLU A 18 9.36 24.60 17.85
CA GLU A 18 10.59 23.87 17.53
C GLU A 18 10.89 22.86 18.64
N PRO A 19 11.18 21.58 18.31
CA PRO A 19 11.62 20.62 19.30
C PRO A 19 12.85 21.15 20.02
N LYS A 20 12.94 20.97 21.35
CA LYS A 20 14.13 21.35 22.13
C LYS A 20 15.33 20.54 21.61
N ALA A 21 16.11 21.16 20.73
CA ALA A 21 17.26 20.52 20.08
C ALA A 21 18.50 20.55 20.98
N SER A 22 18.49 19.78 22.06
CA SER A 22 19.75 19.36 22.69
C SER A 22 20.13 17.99 22.12
N LEU A 23 21.23 17.94 21.37
CA LEU A 23 21.79 16.68 20.91
C LEU A 23 22.26 15.87 22.14
N THR A 24 21.70 14.68 22.30
CA THR A 24 22.01 13.79 23.42
C THR A 24 22.72 12.54 22.89
N ALA A 25 23.81 12.14 23.55
CA ALA A 25 24.51 10.91 23.20
C ALA A 25 23.60 9.68 23.47
N PRO A 26 23.42 8.75 22.51
CA PRO A 26 22.63 7.53 22.75
C PRO A 26 23.05 6.77 24.00
N GLU A 27 24.35 6.74 24.29
CA GLU A 27 24.96 6.02 25.41
C GLU A 27 24.51 6.55 26.77
N SER A 28 24.02 7.80 26.86
CA SER A 28 23.43 8.34 28.11
C SER A 28 21.96 7.97 28.31
N LEU A 29 21.31 7.39 27.29
CA LEU A 29 19.87 7.08 27.28
C LEU A 29 19.59 5.58 27.30
N VAL A 30 20.59 4.76 26.95
CA VAL A 30 20.47 3.31 26.79
C VAL A 30 21.48 2.63 27.70
N GLY A 31 21.03 1.64 28.47
CA GLY A 31 21.90 0.81 29.31
C GLY A 31 22.81 -0.11 28.49
N PRO A 32 23.79 -0.76 29.15
CA PRO A 32 24.75 -1.64 28.46
C PRO A 32 24.13 -2.96 27.96
N GLU A 33 23.02 -3.39 28.54
CA GLU A 33 22.38 -4.67 28.21
C GLU A 33 21.34 -4.52 27.08
N PRO A 34 21.25 -5.50 26.16
CA PRO A 34 20.22 -5.51 25.14
C PRO A 34 18.80 -5.55 25.74
N LYS A 35 17.90 -4.72 25.21
CA LYS A 35 16.47 -4.74 25.58
C LYS A 35 15.72 -5.89 24.89
N ASP A 36 14.45 -6.11 25.22
CA ASP A 36 13.66 -7.14 24.54
C ASP A 36 13.33 -6.72 23.10
N TYR A 37 12.91 -5.47 22.89
CA TYR A 37 12.58 -4.94 21.57
C TYR A 37 13.31 -3.63 21.26
N THR A 38 13.69 -3.46 19.99
CA THR A 38 13.98 -2.15 19.40
C THR A 38 13.02 -1.92 18.22
N VAL A 39 12.23 -0.86 18.31
CA VAL A 39 11.36 -0.39 17.23
C VAL A 39 12.04 0.79 16.55
N LEU A 40 12.43 0.59 15.29
CA LEU A 40 13.01 1.59 14.41
C LEU A 40 11.91 2.14 13.51
N VAL A 41 11.64 3.44 13.58
CA VAL A 41 10.64 4.11 12.73
C VAL A 41 11.38 5.01 11.75
N TYR A 42 11.42 4.61 10.48
CA TYR A 42 11.96 5.40 9.40
C TYR A 42 10.82 6.16 8.72
N ALA A 43 10.71 7.46 8.98
CA ALA A 43 9.62 8.28 8.48
C ALA A 43 10.11 9.41 7.57
N ASP A 44 9.67 9.35 6.32
CA ASP A 44 9.95 10.34 5.30
C ASP A 44 8.71 11.23 5.07
N GLY A 45 8.66 12.31 5.83
CA GLY A 45 7.64 13.35 5.76
C GLY A 45 8.00 14.47 4.80
N ARG A 46 8.63 14.18 3.65
CA ARG A 46 8.76 15.18 2.58
C ARG A 46 7.39 15.44 1.93
N ASP A 47 7.21 16.65 1.43
CA ASP A 47 5.98 17.12 0.81
C ASP A 47 4.76 17.03 1.75
N GLY A 48 3.63 16.48 1.30
CA GLY A 48 2.36 16.49 2.04
C GLY A 48 2.31 15.52 3.23
N LEU A 49 3.36 14.72 3.47
CA LEU A 49 3.41 13.77 4.59
C LEU A 49 3.99 14.36 5.87
N ALA A 50 4.62 15.55 5.82
CA ALA A 50 5.22 16.20 6.99
C ALA A 50 4.26 16.23 8.18
N PRO A 51 2.98 16.65 8.02
CA PRO A 51 2.07 16.74 9.15
C PRO A 51 1.74 15.39 9.79
N SER A 52 1.54 14.36 8.97
CA SER A 52 1.24 13.00 9.46
C SER A 52 2.45 12.35 10.13
N THR A 53 3.66 12.73 9.72
CA THR A 53 4.89 12.19 10.27
C THR A 53 5.15 12.72 11.68
N LEU A 54 4.90 14.02 11.90
CA LEU A 54 5.00 14.61 13.23
C LEU A 54 3.90 14.10 14.17
N ARG A 55 2.69 13.83 13.66
CA ARG A 55 1.64 13.17 14.46
C ARG A 55 2.09 11.77 14.90
N ALA A 56 2.59 10.96 13.98
CA ALA A 56 3.11 9.62 14.29
C ALA A 56 4.19 9.68 15.37
N LEU A 57 5.12 10.65 15.28
CA LEU A 57 6.15 10.87 16.27
C LEU A 57 5.58 11.15 17.67
N ASN A 58 4.60 12.06 17.77
CA ASN A 58 3.96 12.42 19.04
C ASN A 58 3.09 11.28 19.62
N GLU A 59 2.48 10.45 18.78
CA GLU A 59 1.73 9.26 19.24
C GLU A 59 2.66 8.18 19.80
N LEU A 60 3.84 8.01 19.22
CA LEU A 60 4.88 7.12 19.75
C LEU A 60 5.48 7.66 21.06
N GLU A 61 5.72 8.97 21.13
CA GLU A 61 6.26 9.65 22.32
C GLU A 61 5.36 9.49 23.54
N ALA A 62 4.05 9.54 23.34
CA ALA A 62 3.11 9.33 24.43
C ALA A 62 3.03 7.89 24.95
N VAL A 63 3.79 6.96 24.35
CA VAL A 63 4.17 5.69 24.97
C VAL A 63 5.60 5.79 25.50
N GLY A 64 6.55 6.18 24.65
CA GLY A 64 7.96 6.33 25.00
C GLY A 64 8.71 5.01 25.09
N SER A 65 10.04 5.10 25.11
CA SER A 65 10.93 3.96 25.40
C SER A 65 10.83 3.58 26.88
N SER A 66 10.98 2.29 27.17
CA SER A 66 10.92 1.72 28.52
C SER A 66 12.19 0.96 28.88
N GLU A 67 12.20 0.25 30.01
CA GLU A 67 13.28 -0.69 30.35
C GLU A 67 13.36 -1.89 29.39
N ARG A 68 12.26 -2.23 28.69
CA ARG A 68 12.16 -3.41 27.83
C ARG A 68 12.14 -3.09 26.34
N VAL A 69 11.80 -1.87 25.97
CA VAL A 69 11.65 -1.46 24.56
C VAL A 69 12.41 -0.15 24.29
N ASN A 70 13.17 -0.13 23.20
CA ASN A 70 13.67 1.09 22.59
C ASN A 70 12.68 1.55 21.51
N LEU A 71 12.21 2.79 21.58
CA LEU A 71 11.48 3.44 20.51
C LEU A 71 12.37 4.53 19.89
N VAL A 72 12.78 4.33 18.64
CA VAL A 72 13.73 5.21 17.95
C VAL A 72 13.15 5.60 16.60
N ALA A 73 13.04 6.89 16.34
CA ALA A 73 12.42 7.39 15.11
C ALA A 73 13.35 8.33 14.35
N GLN A 74 13.68 8.02 13.10
CA GLN A 74 14.30 8.95 12.17
C GLN A 74 13.20 9.63 11.34
N VAL A 75 13.17 10.95 11.39
CA VAL A 75 12.14 11.77 10.76
C VAL A 75 12.78 12.81 9.85
N THR A 76 12.45 12.71 8.57
CA THR A 76 12.61 13.80 7.61
C THR A 76 11.29 14.58 7.55
N SER A 77 11.32 15.90 7.67
CA SER A 77 10.11 16.72 7.57
C SER A 77 10.41 17.97 6.75
N GLN A 78 9.85 18.05 5.54
CA GLN A 78 10.03 19.20 4.65
C GLN A 78 8.67 19.75 4.23
N ALA A 79 8.47 21.06 4.40
CA ALA A 79 7.22 21.72 3.99
C ALA A 79 6.94 21.58 2.49
N SER A 80 5.74 21.15 2.13
CA SER A 80 5.24 21.31 0.77
C SER A 80 4.84 22.77 0.49
N LEU A 81 4.55 23.09 -0.78
CA LEU A 81 3.90 24.37 -1.15
C LEU A 81 2.58 24.61 -0.43
N ARG A 82 1.85 23.55 -0.02
CA ARG A 82 0.60 23.67 0.76
C ARG A 82 0.88 24.02 2.22
N ASP A 83 2.03 23.59 2.73
CA ASP A 83 2.45 23.76 4.12
C ASP A 83 3.36 24.98 4.32
N ARG A 84 3.62 25.77 3.26
CA ARG A 84 4.48 26.97 3.28
C ARG A 84 4.12 28.01 4.35
N HIS A 85 2.88 27.98 4.84
CA HIS A 85 2.37 28.86 5.89
C HIS A 85 2.77 28.38 7.31
N LEU A 86 3.29 27.16 7.43
CA LEU A 86 3.82 26.57 8.66
C LEU A 86 5.33 26.82 8.70
N ALA A 87 5.73 28.02 9.13
CA ALA A 87 7.12 28.51 9.08
C ALA A 87 8.17 27.53 9.65
N GLN A 88 7.75 26.64 10.57
CA GLN A 88 8.61 25.66 11.25
C GLN A 88 8.93 24.42 10.41
N LEU A 89 8.18 24.15 9.33
CA LEU A 89 8.40 22.97 8.47
C LEU A 89 9.45 23.20 7.36
N GLY A 90 9.84 24.45 7.09
CA GLY A 90 10.71 24.82 5.97
C GLY A 90 12.22 24.65 6.22
N ALA A 91 12.64 24.37 7.45
CA ALA A 91 14.05 24.45 7.86
C ALA A 91 14.56 23.29 8.72
N MET A 92 13.84 22.15 8.76
CA MET A 92 14.24 21.04 9.64
C MET A 92 15.22 20.06 8.97
N PRO A 93 16.41 19.83 9.53
CA PRO A 93 17.28 18.73 9.13
C PRO A 93 16.63 17.38 9.47
N THR A 94 17.15 16.29 8.89
CA THR A 94 16.67 14.97 9.27
C THR A 94 17.16 14.64 10.66
N ARG A 95 16.25 14.31 11.57
CA ARG A 95 16.57 14.05 12.98
C ARG A 95 16.21 12.64 13.37
N THR A 96 17.02 12.06 14.25
CA THR A 96 16.72 10.80 14.92
C THR A 96 16.43 11.09 16.37
N TYR A 97 15.29 10.62 16.85
CA TYR A 97 14.79 10.83 18.21
C TYR A 97 14.85 9.51 18.98
N TYR A 98 15.32 9.57 20.22
CA TYR A 98 15.05 8.51 21.19
C TYR A 98 13.83 8.92 21.98
N LEU A 99 12.73 8.18 21.79
CA LEU A 99 11.43 8.62 22.26
C LEU A 99 11.31 8.38 23.75
N GLN A 100 10.99 9.43 24.51
CA GLN A 100 10.72 9.37 25.95
C GLN A 100 9.24 9.61 26.20
N HIS A 101 8.71 9.04 27.27
CA HIS A 101 7.29 9.20 27.55
C HIS A 101 6.94 10.68 27.80
N ASP A 102 6.12 11.24 26.93
CA ASP A 102 5.57 12.59 27.08
C ASP A 102 4.19 12.69 26.42
N GLU A 103 3.22 13.29 27.11
CA GLU A 103 1.84 13.45 26.63
C GLU A 103 1.55 14.88 26.12
N SER A 104 2.57 15.71 25.95
CA SER A 104 2.41 17.06 25.42
C SER A 104 1.89 17.01 23.99
N GLU A 105 1.31 18.14 23.57
CA GLU A 105 0.81 18.30 22.19
C GLU A 105 1.94 18.59 21.18
N HIS A 106 3.21 18.51 21.57
CA HIS A 106 4.39 18.77 20.75
C HIS A 106 5.53 17.82 21.11
N VAL A 107 6.44 17.61 20.16
CA VAL A 107 7.53 16.66 20.34
C VAL A 107 8.60 17.21 21.28
N THR A 108 8.90 16.48 22.35
CA THR A 108 9.86 16.87 23.40
C THR A 108 11.09 15.98 23.49
N SER A 109 11.02 14.80 22.86
CA SER A 109 12.01 13.74 22.96
C SER A 109 13.40 14.18 22.49
N PRO A 110 14.47 13.69 23.13
CA PRO A 110 15.83 14.07 22.79
C PRO A 110 16.19 13.67 21.36
N VAL A 111 16.83 14.61 20.65
CA VAL A 111 17.46 14.34 19.36
C VAL A 111 18.79 13.66 19.63
N VAL A 112 18.98 12.45 19.12
CA VAL A 112 20.21 11.66 19.30
C VAL A 112 21.12 11.69 18.08
N ARG A 113 20.60 12.15 16.95
CA ARG A 113 21.36 12.31 15.70
C ARG A 113 20.69 13.31 14.79
N GLU A 114 21.48 14.14 14.11
CA GLU A 114 21.00 15.07 13.08
C GLU A 114 21.85 14.92 11.82
N GLN A 115 21.20 14.84 10.65
CA GLN A 115 21.85 14.58 9.37
C GLN A 115 21.25 15.46 8.26
N SER A 116 22.12 15.92 7.35
CA SER A 116 21.72 16.63 6.13
C SER A 116 21.17 15.67 5.06
N GLN A 117 21.70 14.44 5.02
CA GLN A 117 21.23 13.36 4.16
C GLN A 117 21.13 12.08 4.99
N ALA A 118 19.92 11.56 5.11
CA ALA A 118 19.66 10.29 5.76
C ALA A 118 19.31 9.22 4.74
N SER A 119 19.63 7.96 5.06
CA SER A 119 19.23 6.80 4.28
C SER A 119 18.72 5.70 5.19
N LEU A 120 17.87 4.83 4.64
CA LEU A 120 17.35 3.67 5.36
C LEU A 120 18.49 2.75 5.81
N GLU A 121 19.48 2.53 4.94
CA GLU A 121 20.64 1.71 5.25
C GLU A 121 21.39 2.22 6.50
N ASP A 122 21.75 3.50 6.50
CA ASP A 122 22.49 4.11 7.61
C ASP A 122 21.68 4.07 8.91
N PHE A 123 20.39 4.41 8.84
CA PHE A 123 19.52 4.39 10.01
C PHE A 123 19.33 3.01 10.62
N VAL A 124 19.10 1.99 9.79
CA VAL A 124 18.90 0.62 10.29
C VAL A 124 20.19 0.08 10.89
N ARG A 125 21.34 0.24 10.20
CA ARG A 125 22.64 -0.20 10.70
C ARG A 125 22.98 0.46 12.03
N TRP A 126 22.89 1.78 12.08
CA TRP A 126 23.18 2.57 13.27
C TRP A 126 22.19 2.27 14.41
N GLY A 127 20.90 2.12 14.09
CA GLY A 127 19.86 1.81 15.07
C GLY A 127 20.07 0.44 15.71
N VAL A 128 20.43 -0.57 14.91
CA VAL A 128 20.76 -1.91 15.42
C VAL A 128 22.02 -1.89 16.30
N GLU A 129 23.03 -1.11 15.92
CA GLU A 129 24.28 -0.97 16.67
C GLU A 129 24.09 -0.22 18.01
N LYS A 130 23.40 0.92 18.00
CA LYS A 130 23.25 1.80 19.17
C LYS A 130 22.13 1.40 20.12
N PHE A 131 21.15 0.65 19.63
CA PHE A 131 20.00 0.20 20.43
C PHE A 131 19.89 -1.33 20.35
N PRO A 132 20.83 -2.07 20.97
CA PRO A 132 20.82 -3.53 20.95
C PRO A 132 19.53 -4.07 21.60
N ALA A 133 18.93 -5.07 20.96
CA ALA A 133 17.76 -5.77 21.46
C ALA A 133 17.71 -7.23 20.95
N LYS A 134 16.84 -8.04 21.56
CA LYS A 134 16.58 -9.41 21.11
C LYS A 134 15.75 -9.42 19.81
N HIS A 135 14.73 -8.56 19.76
CA HIS A 135 13.78 -8.44 18.66
C HIS A 135 13.84 -7.05 18.03
N TYR A 136 13.67 -6.98 16.70
CA TYR A 136 13.68 -5.74 15.94
C TYR A 136 12.45 -5.59 15.06
N VAL A 137 11.82 -4.42 15.17
CA VAL A 137 10.69 -3.99 14.35
C VAL A 137 11.11 -2.78 13.56
N LEU A 138 10.97 -2.83 12.23
CA LEU A 138 11.19 -1.67 11.38
C LEU A 138 9.86 -1.19 10.81
N ILE A 139 9.45 0.02 11.16
CA ILE A 139 8.29 0.69 10.57
C ILE A 139 8.79 1.68 9.52
N ILE A 140 8.32 1.54 8.29
CA ILE A 140 8.65 2.42 7.17
C ILE A 140 7.42 3.25 6.85
N LYS A 141 7.51 4.56 7.11
CA LYS A 141 6.48 5.56 6.79
C LYS A 141 6.95 6.45 5.65
N GLN A 142 6.33 6.33 4.48
CA GLN A 142 6.59 7.18 3.33
C GLN A 142 5.40 7.08 2.35
N HIS A 143 5.50 7.74 1.20
CA HIS A 143 4.66 7.38 0.07
C HIS A 143 4.91 5.91 -0.33
N GLY A 144 3.96 5.29 -1.01
CA GLY A 144 4.11 3.92 -1.49
C GLY A 144 3.72 3.80 -2.95
N MET A 145 4.40 2.90 -3.65
CA MET A 145 4.15 2.58 -5.07
C MET A 145 4.43 1.09 -5.35
N GLY A 146 4.28 0.26 -4.31
CA GLY A 146 4.57 -1.16 -4.40
C GLY A 146 6.04 -1.44 -4.74
N PHE A 147 6.28 -2.27 -5.75
CA PHE A 147 7.64 -2.59 -6.21
C PHE A 147 8.34 -1.42 -6.89
N SER A 148 7.60 -0.44 -7.41
CA SER A 148 8.14 0.63 -8.26
C SER A 148 8.63 1.83 -7.44
N ALA A 149 9.26 2.79 -8.13
CA ALA A 149 9.69 4.07 -7.56
C ALA A 149 9.19 5.24 -8.42
N SER A 150 9.14 6.44 -7.83
CA SER A 150 9.01 7.69 -8.57
C SER A 150 10.11 8.67 -8.18
N GLY A 151 10.96 9.08 -9.14
CA GLY A 151 11.94 10.16 -8.94
C GLY A 151 12.77 10.01 -7.65
N LYS A 152 12.55 10.92 -6.68
CA LYS A 152 13.28 10.99 -5.39
C LYS A 152 12.60 10.23 -4.22
N ALA A 153 11.32 9.88 -4.34
CA ALA A 153 10.53 9.16 -3.35
C ALA A 153 9.20 8.67 -3.99
N PRO A 154 8.70 7.47 -3.67
CA PRO A 154 9.25 6.51 -2.71
C PRO A 154 10.33 5.59 -3.29
N MET A 155 11.09 4.91 -2.43
CA MET A 155 12.07 3.89 -2.83
C MET A 155 11.40 2.66 -3.42
N SER A 156 12.00 2.07 -4.46
CA SER A 156 11.54 0.79 -5.00
C SER A 156 11.82 -0.37 -4.04
N ALA A 157 11.10 -1.49 -4.20
CA ALA A 157 11.36 -2.70 -3.42
C ALA A 157 12.81 -3.19 -3.57
N ARG A 158 13.40 -3.07 -4.76
CA ARG A 158 14.80 -3.43 -5.03
C ARG A 158 15.78 -2.51 -4.30
N GLN A 159 15.56 -1.19 -4.34
CA GLN A 159 16.38 -0.22 -3.60
C GLN A 159 16.29 -0.45 -2.09
N MET A 160 15.09 -0.73 -1.59
CA MET A 160 14.85 -1.04 -0.19
C MET A 160 15.57 -2.32 0.24
N ASN A 161 15.42 -3.42 -0.51
CA ASN A 161 16.12 -4.68 -0.24
C ASN A 161 17.64 -4.47 -0.21
N ALA A 162 18.21 -3.77 -1.19
CA ALA A 162 19.65 -3.53 -1.26
C ALA A 162 20.17 -2.71 -0.07
N GLN A 163 19.41 -1.70 0.40
CA GLN A 163 19.76 -0.92 1.58
C GLN A 163 19.67 -1.74 2.87
N LEU A 164 18.61 -2.54 3.03
CA LEU A 164 18.45 -3.40 4.19
C LEU A 164 19.48 -4.52 4.24
N GLU A 165 19.84 -5.09 3.09
CA GLU A 165 20.91 -6.09 2.97
C GLU A 165 22.26 -5.53 3.43
N ARG A 166 22.64 -4.33 2.97
CA ARG A 166 23.88 -3.68 3.41
C ARG A 166 23.85 -3.24 4.88
N ALA A 167 22.66 -2.98 5.44
CA ALA A 167 22.51 -2.60 6.83
C ALA A 167 22.57 -3.79 7.79
N LEU A 168 22.01 -4.93 7.38
CA LEU A 168 21.76 -6.08 8.26
C LEU A 168 22.69 -7.27 8.01
N GLY A 169 23.28 -7.38 6.82
CA GLY A 169 23.97 -8.60 6.39
C GLY A 169 23.03 -9.80 6.41
N ASP A 170 23.39 -10.84 7.18
CA ASP A 170 22.59 -12.06 7.36
C ASP A 170 21.51 -11.93 8.45
N LYS A 171 21.51 -10.84 9.22
CA LYS A 171 20.51 -10.62 10.27
C LYS A 171 19.14 -10.37 9.65
N LYS A 172 18.11 -11.02 10.21
CA LYS A 172 16.72 -10.74 9.89
C LYS A 172 16.05 -9.95 11.02
N LEU A 173 15.14 -9.05 10.62
CA LEU A 173 14.23 -8.38 11.54
C LEU A 173 13.02 -9.28 11.82
N ASP A 174 12.35 -9.11 12.96
CA ASP A 174 11.10 -9.83 13.24
C ASP A 174 9.99 -9.35 12.29
N VAL A 175 9.86 -8.03 12.15
CA VAL A 175 8.81 -7.42 11.33
C VAL A 175 9.34 -6.21 10.58
N ILE A 176 9.03 -6.16 9.29
CA ILE A 176 8.99 -4.92 8.51
C ILE A 176 7.52 -4.51 8.35
N ALA A 177 7.16 -3.36 8.87
CA ALA A 177 5.81 -2.82 8.83
C ALA A 177 5.75 -1.59 7.93
N MET A 178 4.88 -1.63 6.91
CA MET A 178 4.75 -0.57 5.92
C MET A 178 3.56 0.33 6.25
N ASP A 179 3.84 1.52 6.80
CA ASP A 179 2.91 2.65 6.85
C ASP A 179 3.03 3.44 5.53
N SER A 180 2.72 2.75 4.43
CA SER A 180 2.90 3.23 3.05
C SER A 180 1.90 2.53 2.13
N CYS A 181 1.34 3.27 1.16
CA CYS A 181 0.34 2.75 0.23
C CYS A 181 0.85 1.52 -0.56
N GLN A 182 0.00 0.53 -0.78
CA GLN A 182 0.22 -0.57 -1.74
C GLN A 182 1.49 -1.41 -1.51
N MET A 183 2.10 -1.33 -0.33
CA MET A 183 3.33 -2.09 -0.05
C MET A 183 3.05 -3.55 0.29
N MET A 184 1.78 -3.95 0.45
CA MET A 184 1.40 -5.36 0.47
C MET A 184 1.23 -5.90 -0.96
N GLN A 185 2.38 -6.07 -1.61
CA GLN A 185 2.53 -6.71 -2.90
C GLN A 185 3.34 -7.99 -2.76
N THR A 186 3.02 -8.96 -3.61
CA THR A 186 3.76 -10.21 -3.72
C THR A 186 5.21 -9.94 -4.12
N GLU A 187 5.43 -9.01 -5.05
CA GLU A 187 6.74 -8.54 -5.47
C GLU A 187 7.56 -7.97 -4.32
N VAL A 188 6.94 -7.10 -3.51
CA VAL A 188 7.59 -6.46 -2.36
C VAL A 188 7.96 -7.52 -1.32
N GLY A 189 7.01 -8.39 -0.95
CA GLY A 189 7.25 -9.49 -0.02
C GLY A 189 8.35 -10.42 -0.50
N TYR A 190 8.32 -10.82 -1.78
CA TYR A 190 9.34 -11.68 -2.35
C TYR A 190 10.70 -10.99 -2.36
N GLN A 191 10.77 -9.70 -2.73
CA GLN A 191 12.02 -8.95 -2.75
C GLN A 191 12.64 -8.78 -1.36
N LEU A 192 11.82 -8.73 -0.31
CA LEU A 192 12.24 -8.57 1.09
C LEU A 192 12.35 -9.90 1.86
N ARG A 193 12.12 -11.06 1.23
CA ARG A 193 12.03 -12.38 1.89
C ARG A 193 13.26 -12.77 2.73
N GLY A 194 14.42 -12.22 2.37
CA GLY A 194 15.68 -12.42 3.09
C GLY A 194 15.93 -11.47 4.26
N ARG A 195 15.07 -10.46 4.50
CA ARG A 195 15.36 -9.33 5.40
C ARG A 195 14.55 -9.32 6.69
N ALA A 196 13.40 -9.99 6.72
CA ALA A 196 12.59 -10.12 7.93
C ALA A 196 11.82 -11.44 7.97
N GLU A 197 11.22 -11.77 9.11
CA GLU A 197 10.29 -12.91 9.25
C GLU A 197 8.91 -12.56 8.70
N VAL A 198 8.42 -11.35 8.97
CA VAL A 198 7.08 -10.91 8.57
C VAL A 198 7.12 -9.55 7.89
N LEU A 199 6.31 -9.43 6.82
CA LEU A 199 5.95 -8.14 6.24
C LEU A 199 4.50 -7.82 6.60
N THR A 200 4.26 -6.62 7.12
CA THR A 200 2.90 -6.09 7.27
C THR A 200 2.70 -4.87 6.39
N GLY A 201 1.51 -4.69 5.85
CA GLY A 201 1.20 -3.53 5.03
C GLY A 201 -0.20 -3.59 4.45
N SER A 202 -0.54 -2.53 3.74
CA SER A 202 -1.81 -2.40 3.05
C SER A 202 -1.65 -2.67 1.56
N PRO A 203 -2.57 -3.41 0.93
CA PRO A 203 -2.54 -3.65 -0.51
C PRO A 203 -3.25 -2.53 -1.30
N GLU A 204 -3.90 -1.59 -0.61
CA GLU A 204 -4.60 -0.44 -1.19
C GLU A 204 -3.84 0.88 -0.99
N SER A 205 -4.35 1.93 -1.62
CA SER A 205 -3.96 3.30 -1.26
C SER A 205 -4.58 3.71 0.08
N ILE A 206 -3.72 4.00 1.06
CA ILE A 206 -4.13 4.28 2.43
C ILE A 206 -4.47 5.75 2.73
N TRP A 207 -4.61 6.63 1.72
CA TRP A 207 -5.13 8.02 1.82
C TRP A 207 -4.99 8.74 3.19
N ALA A 208 -3.77 8.95 3.68
CA ALA A 208 -3.45 9.60 4.97
C ALA A 208 -4.01 8.91 6.25
N ARG A 209 -4.35 7.63 6.17
CA ARG A 209 -4.66 6.78 7.32
C ARG A 209 -3.34 6.36 7.95
N GLU A 210 -3.03 6.96 9.08
CA GLU A 210 -1.81 6.64 9.81
C GLU A 210 -1.94 5.29 10.53
N TYR A 211 -0.81 4.62 10.73
CA TYR A 211 -0.77 3.51 11.67
C TYR A 211 -1.22 3.96 13.07
N PRO A 212 -1.93 3.12 13.82
CA PRO A 212 -2.30 3.37 15.22
C PRO A 212 -1.07 3.25 16.15
N TYR A 213 -0.12 4.18 16.01
CA TYR A 213 1.21 4.13 16.60
C TYR A 213 1.22 3.97 18.11
N ARG A 214 0.35 4.70 18.82
CA ARG A 214 0.22 4.59 20.29
C ARG A 214 -0.18 3.17 20.70
N THR A 215 -1.23 2.62 20.10
CA THR A 215 -1.70 1.27 20.43
C THR A 215 -0.69 0.21 20.00
N LEU A 216 0.00 0.42 18.88
CA LEU A 216 1.08 -0.47 18.43
C LEU A 216 2.24 -0.51 19.42
N ALA A 217 2.82 0.64 19.76
CA ALA A 217 3.91 0.72 20.73
C ALA A 217 3.51 0.13 22.09
N GLY A 218 2.32 0.48 22.60
CA GLY A 218 1.80 -0.12 23.84
C GLY A 218 1.52 -1.63 23.74
N SER A 219 1.26 -2.17 22.55
CA SER A 219 1.11 -3.62 22.35
C SER A 219 2.46 -4.34 22.30
N ILE A 220 3.51 -3.70 21.77
CA ILE A 220 4.88 -4.21 21.81
C ILE A 220 5.38 -4.25 23.26
N GLU A 221 5.11 -3.22 24.06
CA GLU A 221 5.39 -3.22 25.50
C GLU A 221 4.77 -4.39 26.24
N ARG A 222 3.48 -4.68 25.97
CA ARG A 222 2.80 -5.84 26.54
C ARG A 222 3.38 -7.16 26.05
N LEU A 223 3.76 -7.24 24.78
CA LEU A 223 4.39 -8.42 24.20
C LEU A 223 5.76 -8.70 24.84
N ALA A 224 6.54 -7.64 25.09
CA ALA A 224 7.84 -7.73 25.74
C ALA A 224 7.76 -8.32 27.15
N GLN A 225 6.61 -8.21 27.83
CA GLN A 225 6.40 -8.78 29.17
C GLN A 225 6.06 -10.28 29.16
N LEU A 226 5.75 -10.85 28.00
CA LEU A 226 5.43 -12.27 27.87
C LEU A 226 6.71 -13.13 27.81
N PRO A 227 6.62 -14.45 28.07
CA PRO A 227 7.72 -15.38 27.87
C PRO A 227 8.31 -15.32 26.45
N ALA A 228 9.59 -15.66 26.29
CA ALA A 228 10.31 -15.50 25.01
C ALA A 228 9.67 -16.27 23.84
N GLU A 229 9.10 -17.45 24.10
CA GLU A 229 8.37 -18.25 23.10
C GLU A 229 7.11 -17.57 22.55
N SER A 230 6.60 -16.56 23.25
CA SER A 230 5.47 -15.74 22.81
C SER A 230 5.89 -14.56 21.94
N GLN A 231 7.16 -14.19 21.92
CA GLN A 231 7.71 -12.96 21.32
C GLN A 231 8.08 -13.15 19.84
N THR A 232 7.24 -13.83 19.06
CA THR A 232 7.55 -14.16 17.65
C THR A 232 7.14 -13.05 16.67
N GLY A 233 7.86 -12.94 15.54
CA GLY A 233 7.49 -12.03 14.44
C GLY A 233 6.09 -12.32 13.90
N ALA A 234 5.71 -13.60 13.79
CA ALA A 234 4.37 -14.02 13.36
C ALA A 234 3.26 -13.46 14.27
N ARG A 235 3.41 -13.57 15.60
CA ARG A 235 2.44 -13.02 16.55
C ARG A 235 2.39 -11.50 16.47
N LEU A 236 3.54 -10.85 16.33
CA LEU A 236 3.59 -9.39 16.20
C LEU A 236 2.90 -8.90 14.91
N GLY A 237 3.08 -9.61 13.78
CA GLY A 237 2.36 -9.34 12.54
C GLY A 237 0.84 -9.44 12.71
N GLN A 238 0.36 -10.48 13.40
CA GLN A 238 -1.06 -10.64 13.73
C GLN A 238 -1.57 -9.53 14.65
N ILE A 239 -0.77 -9.09 15.63
CA ILE A 239 -1.09 -7.96 16.50
C ILE A 239 -1.26 -6.68 15.66
N ILE A 240 -0.31 -6.36 14.78
CA ILE A 240 -0.39 -5.16 13.92
C ILE A 240 -1.68 -5.18 13.10
N THR A 241 -2.02 -6.30 12.46
CA THR A 241 -3.25 -6.43 11.66
C THR A 241 -4.51 -6.30 12.53
N ARG A 242 -4.53 -6.86 13.74
CA ARG A 242 -5.66 -6.76 14.67
C ARG A 242 -5.84 -5.34 15.23
N ILE A 243 -4.77 -4.57 15.40
CA ILE A 243 -4.90 -3.16 15.82
C ILE A 243 -5.54 -2.36 14.67
N HIS A 244 -5.12 -2.59 13.43
CA HIS A 244 -5.76 -1.97 12.26
C HIS A 244 -7.25 -2.30 12.18
N GLU A 245 -7.62 -3.56 12.47
CA GLU A 245 -9.01 -3.98 12.55
C GLU A 245 -9.87 -3.12 13.48
N LYS A 246 -9.31 -2.76 14.62
CA LYS A 246 -10.04 -2.04 15.67
C LYS A 246 -10.06 -0.53 15.46
N GLU A 247 -9.00 0.03 14.89
CA GLU A 247 -8.75 1.48 14.93
C GLU A 247 -8.76 2.15 13.57
N VAL A 248 -8.68 1.39 12.47
CA VAL A 248 -8.66 1.94 11.11
C VAL A 248 -10.00 1.64 10.44
N PRO A 249 -11.00 2.54 10.57
CA PRO A 249 -12.40 2.23 10.31
C PRO A 249 -12.72 1.91 8.85
N GLN A 250 -11.80 2.09 7.92
CA GLN A 250 -12.00 1.87 6.49
C GLN A 250 -10.66 1.36 5.89
N GLY A 251 -9.91 0.48 6.56
CA GLY A 251 -8.60 0.05 6.07
C GLY A 251 -8.57 -1.42 5.66
N ILE A 252 -7.61 -1.76 4.82
CA ILE A 252 -7.13 -3.13 4.61
C ILE A 252 -5.71 -3.26 5.17
N GLN A 253 -5.47 -4.32 5.95
CA GLN A 253 -4.14 -4.62 6.48
C GLN A 253 -3.88 -6.12 6.41
N THR A 254 -2.68 -6.49 5.99
CA THR A 254 -2.26 -7.89 5.86
C THR A 254 -0.90 -8.08 6.53
N ALA A 255 -0.68 -9.26 7.09
CA ALA A 255 0.62 -9.75 7.54
C ALA A 255 0.96 -11.03 6.76
N VAL A 256 2.15 -11.08 6.17
CA VAL A 256 2.65 -12.24 5.42
C VAL A 256 3.94 -12.78 6.01
N ASP A 257 4.06 -14.10 6.06
CA ASP A 257 5.28 -14.84 6.38
C ASP A 257 6.24 -14.80 5.19
N LEU A 258 7.35 -14.10 5.38
CA LEU A 258 8.40 -13.95 4.38
C LEU A 258 9.20 -15.23 4.15
N GLY A 259 9.28 -16.12 5.14
CA GLY A 259 9.91 -17.43 5.02
C GLY A 259 9.17 -18.36 4.04
N ALA A 260 7.84 -18.20 3.94
CA ALA A 260 7.01 -18.97 3.03
C ALA A 260 7.05 -18.50 1.56
N MET A 261 7.59 -17.29 1.30
CA MET A 261 7.54 -16.66 -0.03
C MET A 261 8.33 -17.42 -1.10
N GLN A 262 9.43 -18.10 -0.74
CA GLN A 262 10.21 -18.87 -1.71
C GLN A 262 9.41 -20.06 -2.26
N LYS A 263 8.75 -20.82 -1.38
CA LYS A 263 7.88 -21.94 -1.76
C LYS A 263 6.70 -21.44 -2.60
N PHE A 264 6.09 -20.32 -2.19
CA PHE A 264 5.00 -19.72 -2.94
C PHE A 264 5.44 -19.30 -4.36
N GLY A 265 6.59 -18.65 -4.50
CA GLY A 265 7.16 -18.30 -5.80
C GLY A 265 7.36 -19.51 -6.71
N GLY A 266 7.85 -20.63 -6.16
CA GLY A 266 7.98 -21.90 -6.91
C GLY A 266 6.64 -22.38 -7.48
N SER A 267 5.55 -22.32 -6.71
CA SER A 267 4.23 -22.68 -7.25
C SER A 267 3.69 -21.71 -8.31
N LEU A 268 4.10 -20.43 -8.27
CA LEU A 268 3.78 -19.49 -9.35
C LEU A 268 4.59 -19.80 -10.61
N GLN A 269 5.86 -20.17 -10.47
CA GLN A 269 6.69 -20.62 -11.59
C GLN A 269 6.06 -21.80 -12.32
N GLU A 270 5.70 -22.85 -11.58
CA GLU A 270 5.07 -24.03 -12.15
C GLU A 270 3.73 -23.71 -12.82
N LEU A 271 2.95 -22.76 -12.27
CA LEU A 271 1.73 -22.28 -12.92
C LEU A 271 2.03 -21.57 -14.24
N VAL A 272 2.99 -20.64 -14.26
CA VAL A 272 3.37 -19.90 -15.47
C VAL A 272 3.85 -20.86 -16.56
N ASP A 273 4.76 -21.76 -16.22
CA ASP A 273 5.28 -22.75 -17.16
C ASP A 273 4.15 -23.62 -17.71
N THR A 274 3.23 -24.08 -16.85
CA THR A 274 2.07 -24.89 -17.27
C THR A 274 1.13 -24.13 -18.22
N ILE A 275 0.89 -22.83 -17.98
CA ILE A 275 0.07 -21.98 -18.87
C ILE A 275 0.71 -21.89 -20.26
N VAL A 276 2.02 -21.63 -20.32
CA VAL A 276 2.78 -21.47 -21.57
C VAL A 276 2.86 -22.80 -22.33
N ASP A 277 3.21 -23.90 -21.65
CA ASP A 277 3.39 -25.22 -22.25
C ASP A 277 2.10 -25.78 -22.85
N HIS A 278 0.97 -25.55 -22.18
CA HIS A 278 -0.35 -25.96 -22.68
C HIS A 278 -0.93 -25.00 -23.72
N LYS A 279 -0.20 -23.92 -24.07
CA LYS A 279 -0.61 -22.92 -25.07
C LYS A 279 -2.01 -22.35 -24.79
N VAL A 280 -2.30 -22.05 -23.53
CA VAL A 280 -3.59 -21.48 -23.12
C VAL A 280 -3.84 -20.17 -23.89
N SER A 281 -5.05 -19.96 -24.42
CA SER A 281 -5.38 -18.70 -25.10
C SER A 281 -5.02 -17.47 -24.23
N PRO A 282 -4.18 -16.53 -24.73
CA PRO A 282 -3.83 -15.31 -24.00
C PRO A 282 -5.05 -14.51 -23.56
N GLU A 283 -6.09 -14.45 -24.39
CA GLU A 283 -7.37 -13.78 -24.09
C GLU A 283 -8.07 -14.40 -22.89
N ARG A 284 -7.93 -15.72 -22.71
CA ARG A 284 -8.53 -16.41 -21.57
C ARG A 284 -7.84 -16.03 -20.26
N VAL A 285 -6.51 -16.01 -20.25
CA VAL A 285 -5.73 -15.57 -19.10
C VAL A 285 -5.97 -14.08 -18.81
N TYR A 286 -6.00 -13.24 -19.86
CA TYR A 286 -6.35 -11.82 -19.78
C TYR A 286 -7.73 -11.59 -19.16
N THR A 287 -8.72 -12.42 -19.53
CA THR A 287 -10.08 -12.34 -18.97
C THR A 287 -10.06 -12.57 -17.46
N GLN A 288 -9.31 -13.55 -16.96
CA GLN A 288 -9.19 -13.79 -15.52
C GLN A 288 -8.41 -12.67 -14.82
N LEU A 289 -7.38 -12.11 -15.47
CA LEU A 289 -6.66 -10.93 -15.00
C LEU A 289 -7.64 -9.75 -14.79
N MET A 290 -8.45 -9.43 -15.80
CA MET A 290 -9.35 -8.28 -15.73
C MET A 290 -10.52 -8.48 -14.74
N ARG A 291 -10.93 -9.73 -14.50
CA ARG A 291 -11.90 -10.10 -13.47
C ARG A 291 -11.34 -10.02 -12.05
N SER A 292 -10.03 -10.11 -11.89
CA SER A 292 -9.40 -9.98 -10.56
C SER A 292 -9.55 -8.55 -10.03
N GLN A 293 -9.81 -8.44 -8.73
CA GLN A 293 -10.16 -7.19 -8.07
C GLN A 293 -8.95 -6.24 -8.06
N SER A 294 -9.11 -5.03 -8.60
CA SER A 294 -8.19 -3.92 -8.31
C SER A 294 -8.59 -3.29 -6.99
N LEU A 295 -7.61 -3.12 -6.07
CA LEU A 295 -7.83 -2.56 -4.74
C LEU A 295 -7.58 -1.04 -4.70
N ASP A 296 -7.17 -0.46 -5.82
CA ASP A 296 -7.05 0.98 -6.02
C ASP A 296 -7.69 1.35 -7.38
N PRO A 297 -9.02 1.50 -7.45
CA PRO A 297 -9.75 1.76 -8.69
C PRO A 297 -9.57 3.20 -9.21
N GLY A 298 -8.40 3.80 -8.98
CA GLY A 298 -8.02 5.11 -9.46
C GLY A 298 -7.97 5.21 -10.99
N HIS A 299 -7.30 6.23 -11.52
CA HIS A 299 -7.17 6.41 -12.96
C HIS A 299 -6.43 5.24 -13.61
N MET A 300 -6.94 4.73 -14.74
CA MET A 300 -6.32 3.63 -15.51
C MET A 300 -4.86 3.90 -15.90
N ASP A 301 -4.49 5.18 -16.01
CA ASP A 301 -3.12 5.62 -16.31
C ASP A 301 -2.17 5.51 -15.10
N SER A 302 -2.69 5.24 -13.90
CA SER A 302 -1.89 5.04 -12.70
C SER A 302 -1.33 3.62 -12.65
N ILE A 303 -0.07 3.50 -12.21
CA ILE A 303 0.53 2.18 -11.95
C ILE A 303 -0.30 1.39 -10.93
N SER A 304 -0.90 2.07 -9.93
CA SER A 304 -1.76 1.48 -8.91
C SER A 304 -2.91 0.65 -9.46
N TYR A 305 -3.47 1.07 -10.60
CA TYR A 305 -4.60 0.39 -11.25
C TYR A 305 -4.21 -1.02 -11.72
N ASN A 306 -2.93 -1.25 -11.97
CA ASN A 306 -2.37 -2.53 -12.37
C ASN A 306 -2.08 -3.46 -11.19
N PHE A 307 -2.30 -3.02 -9.95
CA PHE A 307 -2.13 -3.87 -8.77
C PHE A 307 -3.47 -4.52 -8.46
N ARG A 308 -3.50 -5.85 -8.60
CA ARG A 308 -4.73 -6.63 -8.46
C ARG A 308 -4.55 -7.75 -7.46
N ASP A 309 -5.65 -8.14 -6.84
CA ASP A 309 -5.71 -9.20 -5.85
C ASP A 309 -5.28 -10.54 -6.46
N LEU A 310 -4.14 -11.07 -5.99
CA LEU A 310 -3.53 -12.26 -6.58
C LEU A 310 -4.38 -13.51 -6.31
N GLY A 311 -4.95 -13.65 -5.11
CA GLY A 311 -5.79 -14.81 -4.81
C GLY A 311 -7.09 -14.84 -5.61
N SER A 312 -7.66 -13.68 -5.96
CA SER A 312 -8.81 -13.57 -6.88
C SER A 312 -8.44 -13.99 -8.30
N PHE A 313 -7.28 -13.56 -8.81
CA PHE A 313 -6.76 -14.02 -10.11
C PHE A 313 -6.56 -15.54 -10.15
N LEU A 314 -5.87 -16.10 -9.14
CA LEU A 314 -5.62 -17.54 -9.04
C LEU A 314 -6.93 -18.34 -8.89
N LYS A 315 -7.91 -17.80 -8.15
CA LYS A 315 -9.25 -18.40 -8.06
C LYS A 315 -9.94 -18.41 -9.42
N GLY A 316 -9.86 -17.32 -10.19
CA GLY A 316 -10.43 -17.22 -11.54
C GLY A 316 -9.86 -18.28 -12.48
N LEU A 317 -8.53 -18.46 -12.49
CA LEU A 317 -7.88 -19.52 -13.26
C LEU A 317 -8.32 -20.92 -12.81
N HIS A 318 -8.38 -21.17 -11.50
CA HIS A 318 -8.81 -22.47 -10.98
C HIS A 318 -10.25 -22.84 -11.35
N GLN A 319 -11.17 -21.87 -11.34
CA GLN A 319 -12.60 -22.08 -11.56
C GLN A 319 -13.04 -22.05 -13.02
N ASP A 320 -12.12 -21.75 -13.94
CA ASP A 320 -12.44 -21.66 -15.37
C ASP A 320 -12.39 -23.04 -16.02
N GLU A 321 -13.55 -23.69 -16.16
CA GLU A 321 -13.69 -25.06 -16.71
C GLU A 321 -13.18 -25.22 -18.15
N GLN A 322 -12.94 -24.13 -18.90
CA GLN A 322 -12.36 -24.21 -20.24
C GLN A 322 -10.82 -24.19 -20.23
N LEU A 323 -10.19 -23.94 -19.08
CA LEU A 323 -8.74 -24.10 -18.94
C LEU A 323 -8.38 -25.58 -18.74
N PRO A 324 -7.21 -26.04 -19.22
CA PRO A 324 -6.73 -27.40 -18.97
C PRO A 324 -6.70 -27.74 -17.48
N ASP A 325 -7.04 -28.98 -17.13
CA ASP A 325 -7.08 -29.48 -15.74
C ASP A 325 -5.76 -29.23 -15.00
N GLN A 326 -4.63 -29.36 -15.69
CA GLN A 326 -3.28 -29.11 -15.17
C GLN A 326 -3.10 -27.66 -14.74
N VAL A 327 -3.57 -26.71 -15.56
CA VAL A 327 -3.51 -25.26 -15.25
C VAL A 327 -4.40 -24.96 -14.05
N ARG A 328 -5.62 -25.51 -14.02
CA ARG A 328 -6.56 -25.30 -12.90
C ARG A 328 -6.02 -25.88 -11.59
N ALA A 329 -5.32 -27.02 -11.65
CA ALA A 329 -4.68 -27.64 -10.49
C ALA A 329 -3.51 -26.79 -9.97
N LYS A 330 -2.64 -26.30 -10.87
CA LYS A 330 -1.52 -25.41 -10.48
C LYS A 330 -1.98 -24.07 -9.95
N ALA A 331 -3.08 -23.53 -10.47
CA ALA A 331 -3.70 -22.32 -9.94
C ALA A 331 -4.24 -22.54 -8.51
N ALA A 332 -4.85 -23.71 -8.24
CA ALA A 332 -5.29 -24.07 -6.88
C ALA A 332 -4.12 -24.23 -5.92
N GLU A 333 -3.05 -24.89 -6.33
CA GLU A 333 -1.83 -25.07 -5.54
C GLU A 333 -1.18 -23.74 -5.18
N ALA A 334 -0.98 -22.87 -6.17
CA ALA A 334 -0.46 -21.51 -5.96
C ALA A 334 -1.36 -20.71 -5.01
N ARG A 335 -2.68 -20.81 -5.15
CA ARG A 335 -3.64 -20.14 -4.26
C ARG A 335 -3.55 -20.68 -2.83
N GLN A 336 -3.37 -21.98 -2.64
CA GLN A 336 -3.19 -22.57 -1.32
C GLN A 336 -1.88 -22.11 -0.68
N ASN A 337 -0.79 -22.04 -1.45
CA ASN A 337 0.49 -21.51 -0.94
C ASN A 337 0.41 -20.02 -0.59
N LEU A 338 -0.33 -19.20 -1.36
CA LEU A 338 -0.63 -17.81 -0.99
C LEU A 338 -1.41 -17.71 0.33
N GLN A 339 -2.36 -18.62 0.56
CA GLN A 339 -3.09 -18.66 1.83
C GLN A 339 -2.17 -19.02 3.00
N HIS A 340 -1.24 -19.96 2.78
CA HIS A 340 -0.25 -20.33 3.80
C HIS A 340 0.75 -19.22 4.12
N THR A 341 1.06 -18.33 3.17
CA THR A 341 1.91 -17.17 3.46
C THR A 341 1.16 -16.10 4.27
N THR A 342 -0.17 -16.09 4.27
CA THR A 342 -0.98 -15.04 4.89
C THR A 342 -1.26 -15.36 6.36
N LEU A 343 -0.52 -14.70 7.27
CA LEU A 343 -0.63 -14.91 8.73
C LEU A 343 -1.87 -14.24 9.34
N ALA A 344 -2.25 -13.08 8.80
CA ALA A 344 -3.47 -12.36 9.14
C ALA A 344 -3.86 -11.45 7.99
N HIS A 345 -5.15 -11.31 7.75
CA HIS A 345 -5.70 -10.38 6.78
C HIS A 345 -6.98 -9.77 7.34
N TYR A 346 -7.07 -8.45 7.28
CA TYR A 346 -8.22 -7.69 7.71
C TYR A 346 -8.68 -6.75 6.60
N ILE A 347 -9.99 -6.70 6.40
CA ILE A 347 -10.70 -5.73 5.56
C ILE A 347 -11.79 -5.13 6.44
N SER A 348 -11.85 -3.80 6.52
CA SER A 348 -12.94 -3.16 7.25
C SER A 348 -14.31 -3.43 6.65
N ASP A 349 -15.29 -3.72 7.51
CA ASP A 349 -16.71 -3.81 7.14
C ASP A 349 -17.25 -2.53 6.48
N LYS A 350 -16.64 -1.38 6.77
CA LYS A 350 -17.01 -0.10 6.15
C LYS A 350 -16.46 0.04 4.73
N TRP A 351 -15.52 -0.82 4.34
CA TRP A 351 -14.97 -0.88 2.98
C TRP A 351 -15.80 -1.81 2.09
N LYS A 352 -17.03 -1.38 1.79
CA LYS A 352 -18.06 -2.22 1.15
C LYS A 352 -17.69 -2.72 -0.25
N SER A 353 -16.80 -2.02 -0.96
CA SER A 353 -16.44 -2.31 -2.35
C SER A 353 -15.39 -3.41 -2.52
N VAL A 354 -14.70 -3.83 -1.45
CA VAL A 354 -13.55 -4.74 -1.55
C VAL A 354 -13.64 -5.86 -0.50
N LYS A 355 -14.71 -6.65 -0.53
CA LYS A 355 -14.93 -7.75 0.44
C LYS A 355 -14.21 -9.05 0.10
N THR A 356 -13.67 -9.15 -1.10
CA THR A 356 -13.14 -10.41 -1.65
C THR A 356 -11.62 -10.42 -1.75
N SER A 357 -10.94 -9.41 -1.18
CA SER A 357 -9.48 -9.41 -1.16
C SER A 357 -8.95 -10.60 -0.35
N THR A 358 -7.83 -11.12 -0.81
CA THR A 358 -7.08 -12.22 -0.21
C THR A 358 -5.79 -11.74 0.43
N GLY A 359 -5.55 -10.42 0.47
CA GLY A 359 -4.37 -9.80 1.05
C GLY A 359 -3.38 -9.34 0.00
N PRO A 360 -2.36 -10.15 -0.39
CA PRO A 360 -1.34 -9.71 -1.32
C PRO A 360 -1.87 -9.42 -2.74
N THR A 361 -1.44 -8.29 -3.28
CA THR A 361 -1.62 -7.96 -4.70
C THR A 361 -0.44 -8.46 -5.54
N ALA A 362 -0.61 -8.47 -6.86
CA ALA A 362 0.46 -8.63 -7.83
C ALA A 362 0.29 -7.62 -8.98
N TYR A 363 1.38 -7.36 -9.70
CA TYR A 363 1.35 -6.59 -10.93
C TYR A 363 0.69 -7.42 -12.04
N LEU A 364 -0.50 -6.99 -12.40
CA LEU A 364 -1.40 -7.60 -13.36
C LEU A 364 -1.96 -6.48 -14.24
N PRO A 365 -1.14 -6.00 -15.20
CA PRO A 365 -1.43 -4.78 -15.93
C PRO A 365 -2.58 -4.96 -16.91
N TRP A 366 -3.36 -3.89 -17.12
CA TRP A 366 -4.51 -3.92 -18.05
C TRP A 366 -4.08 -3.75 -19.51
N ALA A 367 -2.89 -3.21 -19.76
CA ALA A 367 -2.29 -3.06 -21.08
C ALA A 367 -0.84 -3.49 -21.02
N HIS A 368 -0.26 -3.84 -22.19
CA HIS A 368 1.15 -4.20 -22.27
C HIS A 368 2.00 -3.06 -21.67
N PRO A 369 2.85 -3.34 -20.67
CA PRO A 369 3.65 -2.29 -20.05
C PRO A 369 4.59 -1.62 -21.06
N GLY A 370 4.82 -0.32 -20.90
CA GLY A 370 5.87 0.37 -21.65
C GLY A 370 7.27 -0.06 -21.19
N GLN A 371 8.29 0.18 -22.02
CA GLN A 371 9.67 -0.27 -21.77
C GLN A 371 10.19 0.12 -20.39
N ALA A 372 9.98 1.36 -19.95
CA ALA A 372 10.45 1.82 -18.64
C ALA A 372 9.84 1.05 -17.45
N SER A 373 8.59 0.60 -17.57
CA SER A 373 7.94 -0.23 -16.55
C SER A 373 8.49 -1.65 -16.56
N LEU A 374 8.75 -2.22 -17.76
CA LEU A 374 9.38 -3.53 -17.91
C LEU A 374 10.80 -3.53 -17.33
N ASP A 375 11.61 -2.52 -17.63
CA ASP A 375 12.98 -2.41 -17.12
C ASP A 375 13.02 -2.37 -15.58
N SER A 376 12.04 -1.72 -14.96
CA SER A 376 11.89 -1.68 -13.49
C SER A 376 11.43 -3.02 -12.92
N TYR A 377 10.56 -3.75 -13.64
CA TYR A 377 9.92 -4.98 -13.17
C TYR A 377 10.77 -6.23 -13.38
N GLN A 378 11.38 -6.41 -14.56
CA GLN A 378 12.16 -7.60 -14.94
C GLN A 378 13.41 -7.80 -14.06
N ASN A 379 13.87 -6.74 -13.41
CA ASN A 379 15.02 -6.78 -12.49
C ASN A 379 14.64 -7.20 -11.06
N LEU A 380 13.37 -7.49 -10.78
CA LEU A 380 12.91 -8.03 -9.50
C LEU A 380 13.21 -9.52 -9.41
N ASP A 381 13.59 -9.98 -8.22
CA ASP A 381 13.75 -11.43 -7.99
C ASP A 381 12.44 -12.18 -8.26
N PHE A 382 11.31 -11.57 -7.92
CA PHE A 382 9.99 -12.16 -8.16
C PHE A 382 9.77 -12.47 -9.65
N ALA A 383 9.98 -11.49 -10.53
CA ALA A 383 9.78 -11.65 -11.96
C ALA A 383 10.69 -12.76 -12.50
N ARG A 384 11.99 -12.69 -12.19
CA ARG A 384 13.00 -13.66 -12.64
C ARG A 384 12.74 -15.08 -12.14
N ASP A 385 12.46 -15.25 -10.85
CA ASP A 385 12.40 -16.56 -10.22
C ASP A 385 11.05 -17.26 -10.49
N THR A 386 9.99 -16.50 -10.78
CA THR A 386 8.64 -17.04 -11.04
C THR A 386 8.24 -17.03 -12.52
N GLY A 387 8.99 -16.35 -13.39
CA GLY A 387 8.61 -16.14 -14.79
C GLY A 387 7.38 -15.23 -14.96
N TRP A 388 7.02 -14.42 -13.95
CA TRP A 388 5.83 -13.58 -14.02
C TRP A 388 5.87 -12.55 -15.16
N ASP A 389 7.07 -12.08 -15.51
CA ASP A 389 7.30 -11.26 -16.71
C ASP A 389 6.92 -12.00 -18.00
N LYS A 390 7.27 -13.29 -18.10
CA LYS A 390 6.85 -14.14 -19.23
C LYS A 390 5.34 -14.29 -19.28
N LEU A 391 4.66 -14.41 -18.13
CA LEU A 391 3.20 -14.46 -18.10
C LEU A 391 2.59 -13.16 -18.65
N ILE A 392 3.13 -12.01 -18.23
CA ILE A 392 2.69 -10.70 -18.73
C ILE A 392 2.89 -10.64 -20.26
N ASP A 393 4.08 -10.95 -20.76
CA ASP A 393 4.36 -10.94 -22.19
C ASP A 393 3.45 -11.92 -22.97
N TYR A 394 3.23 -13.12 -22.41
CA TYR A 394 2.38 -14.14 -22.99
C TYR A 394 0.94 -13.66 -23.17
N VAL A 395 0.35 -13.08 -22.11
CA VAL A 395 -1.01 -12.52 -22.11
C VAL A 395 -1.20 -11.48 -23.21
N PHE A 396 -0.16 -10.68 -23.50
CA PHE A 396 -0.23 -9.62 -24.52
C PHE A 396 0.31 -10.00 -25.90
N SER A 397 0.89 -11.19 -26.06
CA SER A 397 1.33 -11.69 -27.37
C SER A 397 0.18 -12.04 -28.32
N GLY A 398 -1.02 -12.31 -27.78
CA GLY A 398 -2.25 -12.62 -28.55
C GLY A 398 -3.28 -11.48 -28.62
N ALA A 399 -3.20 -10.49 -27.73
CA ALA A 399 -4.20 -9.44 -27.64
C ALA A 399 -4.15 -8.49 -28.86
N PRO A 400 -5.30 -8.07 -29.43
CA PRO A 400 -5.35 -6.88 -30.28
C PRO A 400 -4.80 -5.72 -29.44
N GLN A 401 -3.63 -5.22 -29.82
CA GLN A 401 -3.08 -4.02 -29.19
C GLN A 401 -4.12 -2.92 -29.40
N PRO A 402 -4.58 -2.20 -28.36
CA PRO A 402 -5.35 -0.99 -28.60
C PRO A 402 -4.47 -0.13 -29.50
N GLU A 403 -4.96 0.23 -30.70
CA GLU A 403 -4.18 1.04 -31.63
C GLU A 403 -3.63 2.22 -30.84
N LYS A 404 -2.30 2.33 -30.78
CA LYS A 404 -1.65 3.54 -30.30
C LYS A 404 -2.28 4.64 -31.13
N SER A 405 -3.13 5.48 -30.54
CA SER A 405 -3.65 6.64 -31.24
C SER A 405 -2.43 7.45 -31.63
N THR A 406 -2.01 7.34 -32.89
CA THR A 406 -0.95 8.13 -33.48
C THR A 406 -1.28 9.57 -33.09
N GLY A 407 -0.36 10.21 -32.38
CA GLY A 407 -0.62 11.46 -31.69
C GLY A 407 -1.31 12.47 -32.60
N SER A 408 -2.63 12.56 -32.51
CA SER A 408 -3.34 13.77 -32.88
C SER A 408 -2.87 14.84 -31.89
N PRO A 409 -2.60 16.07 -32.36
CA PRO A 409 -2.35 17.18 -31.45
C PRO A 409 -3.45 17.19 -30.39
N LEU A 410 -3.05 17.28 -29.12
CA LEU A 410 -3.95 17.20 -27.97
C LEU A 410 -5.22 18.01 -28.28
N SER A 411 -6.36 17.34 -28.40
CA SER A 411 -7.61 18.04 -28.67
C SER A 411 -7.81 19.11 -27.59
N PRO A 412 -8.42 20.27 -27.91
CA PRO A 412 -8.67 21.33 -26.93
C PRO A 412 -9.37 20.82 -25.67
N ALA A 413 -10.20 19.79 -25.81
CA ALA A 413 -10.85 19.09 -24.70
C ALA A 413 -9.86 18.33 -23.79
N LYS A 414 -8.87 17.62 -24.34
CA LYS A 414 -7.82 16.95 -23.55
C LYS A 414 -6.88 17.95 -22.88
N LEU A 415 -6.53 19.06 -23.57
CA LEU A 415 -5.74 20.14 -22.98
C LEU A 415 -6.52 20.84 -21.86
N ALA A 416 -7.80 21.17 -22.07
CA ALA A 416 -8.68 21.73 -21.06
C ALA A 416 -8.85 20.81 -19.85
N LEU A 417 -9.00 19.49 -20.07
CA LEU A 417 -9.10 18.51 -18.99
C LEU A 417 -7.77 18.37 -18.22
N ARG A 418 -6.63 18.45 -18.90
CA ARG A 418 -5.30 18.39 -18.27
C ARG A 418 -5.01 19.68 -17.50
N THR A 419 -5.33 20.84 -18.05
CA THR A 419 -5.26 22.14 -17.37
C THR A 419 -6.23 22.20 -16.19
N TYR A 420 -7.46 21.72 -16.35
CA TYR A 420 -8.42 21.57 -15.25
C TYR A 420 -7.85 20.66 -14.16
N LYS A 421 -7.30 19.49 -14.49
CA LYS A 421 -6.70 18.57 -13.49
C LYS A 421 -5.43 19.11 -12.83
N GLN A 422 -4.64 19.90 -13.55
CA GLN A 422 -3.35 20.40 -13.09
C GLN A 422 -3.47 21.73 -12.33
N PHE A 423 -4.52 22.52 -12.59
CA PHE A 423 -4.69 23.86 -12.02
C PHE A 423 -6.04 24.11 -11.32
N ILE A 424 -7.07 23.27 -11.50
CA ILE A 424 -8.42 23.49 -10.93
C ILE A 424 -8.85 22.35 -9.99
N ALA A 425 -8.73 21.08 -10.39
CA ALA A 425 -9.04 19.91 -9.56
C ALA A 425 -8.26 19.81 -8.23
N PRO A 426 -7.01 20.33 -8.10
CA PRO A 426 -6.33 20.36 -6.81
C PRO A 426 -6.98 21.32 -5.78
N TYR A 427 -7.95 22.13 -6.21
CA TYR A 427 -8.60 23.18 -5.42
C TYR A 427 -10.07 22.89 -5.08
N ASP A 428 -10.66 21.80 -5.60
CA ASP A 428 -12.00 21.37 -5.20
C ASP A 428 -11.91 20.24 -4.16
N SER A 429 -12.00 20.61 -2.89
CA SER A 429 -11.90 19.71 -1.74
C SER A 429 -13.22 19.02 -1.39
N SER A 430 -14.19 18.97 -2.31
CA SER A 430 -15.45 18.26 -2.06
C SER A 430 -15.38 16.84 -2.62
N ALA A 431 -15.33 15.84 -1.71
CA ALA A 431 -15.67 14.48 -2.09
C ALA A 431 -17.07 14.52 -2.71
N CYS A 432 -17.25 13.91 -3.89
CA CYS A 432 -18.54 13.86 -4.57
C CYS A 432 -19.62 13.41 -3.57
N PRO A 433 -20.73 14.17 -3.40
CA PRO A 433 -21.74 13.86 -2.39
C PRO A 433 -22.58 12.61 -2.74
N TYR A 434 -22.35 12.03 -3.92
CA TYR A 434 -23.03 10.86 -4.44
C TYR A 434 -22.19 9.59 -4.30
N THR A 435 -22.87 8.46 -4.12
CA THR A 435 -22.26 7.12 -4.16
C THR A 435 -23.01 6.26 -5.17
N PRO A 436 -22.35 5.71 -6.22
CA PRO A 436 -20.95 5.92 -6.60
C PRO A 436 -20.64 7.37 -7.01
N SER A 437 -19.35 7.74 -7.03
CA SER A 437 -18.92 9.08 -7.48
C SER A 437 -19.32 9.32 -8.94
N CYS A 438 -19.45 10.58 -9.39
CA CYS A 438 -19.86 10.87 -10.78
C CYS A 438 -18.99 10.19 -11.84
N SER A 439 -17.68 10.04 -11.59
CA SER A 439 -16.77 9.32 -12.49
C SER A 439 -17.01 7.81 -12.48
N GLN A 440 -17.32 7.24 -11.32
CA GLN A 440 -17.64 5.83 -11.20
C GLN A 440 -19.04 5.52 -11.76
N TYR A 441 -20.04 6.36 -11.53
CA TYR A 441 -21.37 6.27 -12.15
C TYR A 441 -21.29 6.34 -13.67
N ALA A 442 -20.51 7.28 -14.22
CA ALA A 442 -20.34 7.39 -15.67
C ALA A 442 -19.71 6.13 -16.28
N ARG A 443 -18.76 5.51 -15.58
CA ARG A 443 -18.15 4.25 -15.99
C ARG A 443 -19.15 3.10 -15.94
N GLU A 444 -19.83 2.92 -14.81
CA GLU A 444 -20.85 1.87 -14.62
C GLU A 444 -22.01 2.03 -15.61
N ALA A 445 -22.38 3.26 -15.97
CA ALA A 445 -23.44 3.55 -16.94
C ALA A 445 -23.06 3.14 -18.35
N VAL A 446 -21.82 3.41 -18.77
CA VAL A 446 -21.28 2.98 -20.07
C VAL A 446 -21.07 1.46 -20.11
N GLU A 447 -20.64 0.85 -19.00
CA GLU A 447 -20.52 -0.61 -18.88
C GLU A 447 -21.89 -1.31 -18.93
N THR A 448 -22.95 -0.70 -18.38
CA THR A 448 -24.29 -1.30 -18.28
C THR A 448 -25.15 -1.05 -19.52
N HIS A 449 -25.09 0.15 -20.12
CA HIS A 449 -25.99 0.60 -21.19
C HIS A 449 -25.27 0.93 -22.51
N GLY A 450 -23.95 0.71 -22.59
CA GLY A 450 -23.15 1.08 -23.76
C GLY A 450 -22.88 2.58 -23.89
N LEU A 451 -22.13 2.97 -24.92
CA LEU A 451 -21.55 4.32 -25.02
C LEU A 451 -22.58 5.45 -25.13
N ILE A 452 -23.68 5.22 -25.86
CA ILE A 452 -24.68 6.26 -26.16
C ILE A 452 -25.62 6.44 -24.97
N GLU A 453 -26.31 5.38 -24.54
CA GLU A 453 -27.27 5.43 -23.43
C GLU A 453 -26.55 5.63 -22.08
N GLY A 454 -25.42 4.95 -21.87
CA GLY A 454 -24.57 5.17 -20.70
C GLY A 454 -23.99 6.58 -20.65
N GLY A 455 -23.68 7.17 -21.81
CA GLY A 455 -23.28 8.57 -21.94
C GLY A 455 -24.39 9.54 -21.55
N GLN A 456 -25.65 9.26 -21.92
CA GLN A 456 -26.82 10.05 -21.50
C GLN A 456 -27.04 9.98 -19.99
N HIS A 457 -26.95 8.79 -19.38
CA HIS A 457 -27.02 8.61 -17.93
C HIS A 457 -25.92 9.40 -17.20
N ALA A 458 -24.67 9.32 -17.68
CA ALA A 458 -23.56 10.06 -17.13
C ALA A 458 -23.76 11.59 -17.21
N LEU A 459 -24.26 12.09 -18.34
CA LEU A 459 -24.50 13.51 -18.55
C LEU A 459 -25.62 14.05 -17.64
N MET A 460 -26.73 13.32 -17.55
CA MET A 460 -27.85 13.66 -16.65
C MET A 460 -27.39 13.72 -15.20
N ARG A 461 -26.52 12.79 -14.80
CA ARG A 461 -25.93 12.76 -13.46
C ARG A 461 -25.02 13.95 -13.18
N LEU A 462 -24.21 14.36 -14.15
CA LEU A 462 -23.31 15.51 -14.02
C LEU A 462 -24.07 16.84 -13.89
N VAL A 463 -25.15 17.02 -14.67
CA VAL A 463 -26.01 18.21 -14.57
C VAL A 463 -26.71 18.29 -13.21
N GLY A 464 -27.16 17.15 -12.68
CA GLY A 464 -27.72 17.08 -11.32
C GLY A 464 -26.71 17.35 -10.21
N CYS A 465 -25.43 17.02 -10.43
CA CYS A 465 -24.36 17.21 -9.44
C CYS A 465 -23.94 18.67 -9.25
N SER A 466 -24.14 19.54 -10.25
CA SER A 466 -23.85 20.98 -10.15
C SER A 466 -24.94 21.79 -9.42
N GLY A 467 -26.00 21.16 -8.93
CA GLY A 467 -27.11 21.83 -8.23
C GLY A 467 -26.97 21.87 -6.70
N PRO A 468 -27.56 22.87 -6.02
CA PRO A 468 -27.57 22.92 -4.56
C PRO A 468 -28.48 21.82 -3.99
N GLY A 469 -27.89 20.87 -3.24
CA GLY A 469 -28.64 19.92 -2.40
C GLY A 469 -28.65 18.45 -2.84
N GLY A 470 -27.86 18.07 -3.83
CA GLY A 470 -27.74 16.67 -4.27
C GLY A 470 -26.73 15.84 -3.48
N GLY A 471 -27.12 14.66 -2.98
CA GLY A 471 -26.23 13.69 -2.34
C GLY A 471 -26.94 12.38 -1.99
N GLY A 472 -26.18 11.31 -1.76
CA GLY A 472 -26.71 9.99 -1.39
C GLY A 472 -26.45 8.86 -2.41
N ALA A 473 -27.00 7.68 -2.14
CA ALA A 473 -26.87 6.51 -3.01
C ALA A 473 -27.78 6.66 -4.22
N ASP A 474 -27.19 6.70 -5.41
CA ASP A 474 -27.94 6.66 -6.67
C ASP A 474 -27.09 5.87 -7.68
N PRO A 475 -27.29 4.54 -7.71
CA PRO A 475 -26.58 3.62 -8.59
C PRO A 475 -27.14 3.68 -10.01
N VAL A 476 -26.36 3.18 -10.96
CA VAL A 476 -26.80 3.06 -12.37
C VAL A 476 -28.04 2.14 -12.45
N PRO A 477 -29.13 2.56 -13.11
CA PRO A 477 -30.30 1.72 -13.32
C PRO A 477 -29.93 0.42 -14.05
N PRO A 478 -30.54 -0.74 -13.74
CA PRO A 478 -30.31 -1.96 -14.50
C PRO A 478 -30.80 -1.81 -15.95
N ALA A 479 -30.09 -2.42 -16.90
CA ALA A 479 -30.52 -2.47 -18.29
C ALA A 479 -31.87 -3.18 -18.42
N HIS A 480 -32.79 -2.62 -19.21
CA HIS A 480 -34.06 -3.27 -19.52
C HIS A 480 -33.77 -4.59 -20.27
N ARG A 481 -34.22 -5.71 -19.73
CA ARG A 481 -34.24 -7.00 -20.43
C ARG A 481 -35.40 -7.00 -21.42
N ASP A 482 -35.08 -6.98 -22.72
CA ASP A 482 -36.03 -7.40 -23.73
C ASP A 482 -36.13 -8.94 -23.71
N ASP A 483 -37.09 -9.46 -22.95
CA ASP A 483 -37.57 -10.84 -23.11
C ASP A 483 -38.42 -10.91 -24.39
N HIS A 484 -37.75 -11.05 -25.54
CA HIS A 484 -38.39 -11.61 -26.73
C HIS A 484 -38.11 -13.11 -26.79
N ALA A 485 -38.87 -13.85 -25.98
CA ALA A 485 -39.02 -15.28 -26.12
C ALA A 485 -39.62 -15.61 -27.50
N HIS A 486 -38.86 -16.33 -28.32
CA HIS A 486 -39.34 -16.99 -29.52
C HIS A 486 -40.39 -18.04 -29.15
N HIS A 487 -41.68 -17.70 -29.22
CA HIS A 487 -42.74 -18.69 -29.30
C HIS A 487 -42.79 -19.26 -30.73
N HIS A 488 -42.17 -20.42 -30.93
CA HIS A 488 -42.47 -21.30 -32.05
C HIS A 488 -43.86 -21.93 -31.82
N HIS A 489 -44.85 -21.52 -32.61
CA HIS A 489 -46.08 -22.28 -32.79
C HIS A 489 -45.87 -23.31 -33.92
N HIS A 490 -46.00 -24.58 -33.56
CA HIS A 490 -46.21 -25.69 -34.49
C HIS A 490 -47.61 -25.57 -35.13
N HIS A 491 -47.66 -25.69 -36.45
CA HIS A 491 -48.81 -26.19 -37.20
C HIS A 491 -48.34 -27.31 -38.13
#